data_AF-A0A848ZSR5-F1
#
_entry.id   AF-A0A848ZSR5-F1
#
_cell.length_a   1.000
_cell.length_b   1.000
_cell.length_c   1.000
_cell.angle_alpha   90.00
_cell.angle_beta   90.00
_cell.angle_gamma   90.00
#
_symmetry.space_group_name_H-M   'P 1'
#
loop_
_entity.id
_entity.type
_entity.pdbx_description
1 polymer ?
#
loop_
_entity_poly.entity_id
_entity_poly.type
_entity_poly.pdbx_seq_one_letter_code
_entity_poly.pdbx_strand_id
1 'polypeptide(L)' 'SKHRRQDTAIRKAKRLARKYKADVIIHRQDGTIRDRINYD' A
#
# COMPACT_ATOMS: atom_id res chain seq x y z
N SER A 1 -9.75 7.24 9.88
CA SER A 1 -9.26 6.45 8.72
C SER A 1 -9.98 6.88 7.45
N LYS A 2 -9.29 7.42 6.44
CA LYS A 2 -9.90 7.84 5.15
C LYS A 2 -10.50 6.68 4.33
N HIS A 3 -10.19 5.43 4.72
CA HIS A 3 -10.72 4.22 4.11
C HIS A 3 -11.40 3.34 5.17
N ARG A 4 -12.66 2.95 4.93
CA ARG A 4 -13.43 2.09 5.85
C ARG A 4 -12.90 0.65 5.91
N ARG A 5 -12.33 0.15 4.82
CA ARG A 5 -11.77 -1.20 4.74
C ARG A 5 -10.29 -1.14 4.35
N GLN A 6 -9.47 -1.99 4.97
CA GLN A 6 -8.03 -2.02 4.72
C GLN A 6 -7.70 -2.43 3.27
N ASP A 7 -8.46 -3.35 2.68
CA ASP A 7 -8.30 -3.80 1.29
C ASP A 7 -8.39 -2.63 0.29
N THR A 8 -9.25 -1.65 0.57
CA THR A 8 -9.46 -0.47 -0.27
C THR A 8 -8.27 0.48 -0.18
N ALA A 9 -7.72 0.66 1.03
CA ALA A 9 -6.49 1.43 1.23
C ALA A 9 -5.30 0.80 0.51
N ILE A 10 -5.14 -0.53 0.64
CA ILE A 10 -4.07 -1.29 -0.02
C ILE A 10 -4.19 -1.19 -1.55
N ARG A 11 -5.39 -1.40 -2.10
CA ARG A 11 -5.61 -1.28 -3.56
C ARG A 11 -5.30 0.13 -4.07
N LYS A 12 -5.70 1.17 -3.33
CA LYS A 12 -5.40 2.56 -3.69
C LYS A 12 -3.90 2.84 -3.64
N ALA A 13 -3.20 2.36 -2.62
CA ALA A 13 -1.75 2.52 -2.49
C ALA A 13 -1.01 1.87 -3.67
N LYS A 14 -1.33 0.61 -4.01
CA LYS A 14 -0.75 -0.08 -5.18
C LYS A 14 -1.03 0.64 -6.50
N ARG A 15 -2.25 1.17 -6.68
CA ARG A 15 -2.63 1.93 -7.89
C ARG A 15 -1.80 3.21 -8.03
N LEU A 16 -1.60 3.95 -6.95
CA LEU A 16 -0.79 5.18 -6.98
C LEU A 16 0.68 4.84 -7.22
N ALA A 17 1.22 3.85 -6.52
CA ALA A 17 2.60 3.39 -6.67
C ALA A 17 2.92 3.02 -8.13
N ARG A 18 2.05 2.24 -8.78
CA ARG A 18 2.17 1.91 -10.21
C ARG A 18 2.07 3.15 -11.11
N LYS A 19 1.17 4.10 -10.83
CA LYS A 19 1.00 5.32 -11.63
C LYS A 19 2.25 6.20 -11.60
N TYR A 20 2.91 6.26 -10.44
CA TYR A 20 4.05 7.15 -10.20
C TYR A 20 5.41 6.45 -10.24
N LYS A 21 5.47 5.15 -10.61
CA LYS A 21 6.69 4.33 -10.57
C LYS A 21 7.41 4.45 -9.22
N ALA A 22 6.63 4.35 -8.14
CA ALA A 22 7.11 4.54 -6.79
C ALA A 22 7.02 3.24 -6.00
N ASP A 23 7.89 3.09 -5.02
CA ASP A 23 7.83 2.01 -4.05
C ASP A 23 6.64 2.15 -3.11
N VAL A 24 6.06 1.03 -2.70
CA VAL A 24 5.04 0.99 -1.66
C VAL A 24 5.38 -0.02 -0.57
N ILE A 25 5.26 0.41 0.68
CA ILE A 25 5.43 -0.42 1.87
C ILE A 25 4.08 -0.47 2.61
N ILE A 26 3.56 -1.68 2.81
CA ILE A 26 2.29 -1.91 3.51
C ILE A 26 2.60 -2.51 4.89
N HIS A 27 2.05 -1.92 5.95
CA HIS A 27 2.20 -2.42 7.32
C HIS A 27 0.96 -3.20 7.79
N ARG A 28 1.16 -4.16 8.69
CA ARG A 28 0.11 -4.85 9.44
C ARG A 28 -0.31 -4.00 10.66
N GLN A 29 -1.37 -4.42 11.35
CA GLN A 29 -1.82 -3.77 12.58
C GLN A 29 -0.77 -3.83 13.71
N ASP A 30 0.05 -4.88 13.73
CA ASP A 30 1.17 -5.05 14.68
C ASP A 30 2.42 -4.23 14.33
N GLY A 31 2.35 -3.39 13.27
CA GLY A 31 3.47 -2.56 12.82
C GLY A 31 4.50 -3.29 11.97
N THR A 32 4.39 -4.60 11.76
CA THR A 32 5.28 -5.34 10.88
C THR A 32 5.04 -5.02 9.41
N ILE A 33 6.07 -5.15 8.58
CA ILE A 33 5.92 -5.01 7.12
C ILE A 33 5.16 -6.24 6.59
N ARG A 34 4.03 -5.98 5.93
CA ARG A 34 3.24 -6.99 5.21
C ARG A 34 3.84 -7.25 3.84
N ASP A 35 3.91 -6.21 3.01
CA ASP A 35 4.37 -6.26 1.62
C ASP A 35 5.28 -5.06 1.34
N ARG A 36 6.35 -5.29 0.56
CA ARG A 36 7.14 -4.25 -0.12
C ARG A 36 7.07 -4.52 -1.61
N ILE A 37 6.68 -3.54 -2.40
CA ILE A 37 6.55 -3.67 -3.85
C ILE A 37 7.25 -2.49 -4.50
N ASN A 38 8.19 -2.78 -5.40
CA ASN A 38 8.84 -1.81 -6.25
C ASN A 38 8.16 -1.82 -7.64
N TYR A 39 7.95 -0.63 -8.21
CA TYR A 39 7.28 -0.41 -9.50
C TYR A 39 8.14 0.41 -10.47
N ASP A 40 9.47 0.40 -10.32
CA ASP A 40 10.39 1.02 -11.28
C ASP A 40 10.14 0.54 -12.73
#